data_AF-A0A447U2D5-F1
#
_entry.id   AF-A0A447U2D5-F1
#
_cell.length_a   1.000
_cell.length_b   1.000
_cell.length_c   1.000
_cell.angle_alpha   90.00
_cell.angle_beta   90.00
_cell.angle_gamma   90.00
#
_symmetry.space_group_name_H-M   'P 1'
#
loop_
_entity.id
_entity.type
_entity.pdbx_description
1 polymer ?
#
loop_
_entity_poly.entity_id
_entity_poly.type
_entity_poly.pdbx_seq_one_letter_code
_entity_poly.pdbx_strand_id
1 'polypeptide(L)' 'MRVNCINPGGTRTSMRASAFPTEDPQKLKTPADIMPLYLWLMGDDSRRKTGMTFDAQPGRKPGIAQ' A
#
# COMPACT_ATOMS: atom_id res chain seq x y z
N MET A 1 -0.30 23.29 0.72
CA MET A 1 -0.87 22.04 1.29
C MET A 1 -0.87 20.97 0.21
N ARG A 2 -0.52 19.72 0.53
CA ARG A 2 -0.58 18.58 -0.40
C ARG A 2 -1.61 17.59 0.13
N VAL A 3 -2.51 17.10 -0.72
CA VAL A 3 -3.50 16.10 -0.35
C VAL A 3 -3.44 14.98 -1.39
N ASN A 4 -3.17 13.77 -0.94
CA ASN A 4 -3.05 12.59 -1.79
C ASN A 4 -3.60 11.36 -1.04
N CYS A 5 -3.98 10.33 -1.80
CA CYS A 5 -4.38 9.04 -1.26
C CYS A 5 -3.28 8.01 -1.46
N ILE A 6 -3.14 7.08 -0.51
CA ILE A 6 -2.32 5.88 -0.66
C ILE A 6 -3.25 4.68 -0.68
N ASN A 7 -3.18 3.88 -1.72
CA ASN A 7 -3.68 2.52 -1.72
C ASN A 7 -2.54 1.58 -1.30
N PRO A 8 -2.57 1.00 -0.09
CA PRO A 8 -1.49 0.12 0.37
C PRO A 8 -1.43 -1.21 -0.39
N GLY A 9 -2.50 -1.59 -1.10
CA GLY A 9 -2.68 -2.95 -1.63
C GLY A 9 -2.86 -3.99 -0.52
N GLY A 10 -2.89 -5.27 -0.91
CA GLY A 10 -2.97 -6.37 0.06
C GLY A 10 -1.71 -6.42 0.92
N THR A 11 -1.85 -6.00 2.18
CA THR A 11 -0.76 -5.87 3.14
C THR A 11 -1.03 -6.82 4.30
N ARG A 12 0.03 -7.43 4.86
CA ARG A 12 -0.05 -8.39 5.95
C ARG A 12 -0.49 -7.73 7.27
N THR A 13 -1.80 -7.59 7.46
CA THR A 13 -2.44 -6.98 8.63
C THR A 13 -3.61 -7.84 9.12
N SER A 14 -4.05 -7.61 10.36
CA SER A 14 -5.24 -8.28 10.90
C SER A 14 -6.49 -8.00 10.08
N MET A 15 -6.70 -6.75 9.65
CA MET A 15 -7.82 -6.36 8.78
C MET A 15 -7.84 -7.16 7.47
N ARG A 16 -6.67 -7.38 6.84
CA ARG A 16 -6.57 -8.18 5.61
C ARG A 16 -6.87 -9.65 5.86
N ALA A 17 -6.31 -10.22 6.94
CA ALA A 17 -6.58 -11.60 7.33
C ALA A 17 -8.07 -11.84 7.63
N SER A 18 -8.76 -10.88 8.24
CA SER A 18 -10.22 -10.95 8.44
C SER A 18 -11.01 -10.87 7.13
N ALA A 19 -10.56 -10.07 6.16
CA ALA A 19 -11.23 -9.93 4.86
C ALA A 19 -11.03 -11.15 3.95
N PHE A 20 -9.87 -11.82 4.03
CA PHE A 20 -9.55 -13.01 3.24
C PHE A 20 -8.96 -14.12 4.13
N PRO A 21 -9.79 -14.85 4.91
CA PRO A 21 -9.32 -15.84 5.88
C PRO A 21 -8.55 -17.02 5.28
N THR A 22 -8.75 -17.29 3.99
CA THR A 22 -8.09 -18.38 3.25
C THR A 22 -6.81 -17.93 2.53
N GLU A 23 -6.48 -16.64 2.54
CA GLU A 23 -5.26 -16.11 1.94
C GLU A 23 -4.05 -16.42 2.82
N ASP A 24 -2.96 -16.92 2.21
CA ASP A 24 -1.69 -17.12 2.93
C ASP A 24 -1.02 -15.75 3.21
N PRO A 25 -0.87 -15.33 4.48
CA PRO A 25 -0.26 -14.05 4.81
C PRO A 25 1.20 -13.93 4.37
N GLN A 26 1.92 -15.05 4.20
CA GLN A 26 3.33 -15.03 3.78
C GLN A 26 3.51 -14.57 2.33
N LYS A 27 2.48 -14.69 1.50
CA LYS A 27 2.47 -14.18 0.12
C LYS A 27 2.27 -12.66 0.03
N LEU A 28 1.89 -12.02 1.15
CA LEU A 28 1.68 -10.58 1.21
C LEU A 28 2.93 -9.85 1.68
N LYS A 29 3.13 -8.64 1.13
CA LYS A 29 4.11 -7.68 1.66
C LYS A 29 3.74 -7.27 3.08
N THR A 30 4.74 -7.05 3.91
CA THR A 30 4.59 -6.50 5.26
C THR A 30 4.34 -4.99 5.19
N PRO A 31 3.82 -4.38 6.27
CA PRO A 31 3.73 -2.92 6.34
C PRO A 31 5.08 -2.22 6.14
N ALA A 32 6.17 -2.80 6.64
CA ALA A 32 7.52 -2.25 6.48
C ALA A 32 7.95 -2.21 5.00
N ASP A 33 7.59 -3.22 4.21
CA ASP A 33 7.95 -3.31 2.79
C ASP A 33 7.32 -2.20 1.94
N ILE A 34 6.16 -1.69 2.34
CA ILE A 34 5.40 -0.67 1.57
C ILE A 34 5.70 0.77 2.02
N MET A 35 6.55 0.97 3.02
CA MET A 35 6.90 2.30 3.55
C MET A 35 7.58 3.28 2.58
N PRO A 36 8.29 2.88 1.50
CA PRO A 36 8.94 3.86 0.61
C PRO A 36 7.97 4.93 0.08
N LEU A 37 6.73 4.56 -0.27
CA LEU A 37 5.73 5.51 -0.74
C LEU A 37 5.26 6.46 0.36
N TYR A 38 5.08 5.95 1.58
CA TYR A 38 4.69 6.76 2.74
C TYR A 38 5.75 7.81 3.06
N LEU A 39 7.02 7.40 3.09
CA LEU A 39 8.14 8.31 3.32
C LEU A 39 8.26 9.35 2.21
N TRP A 40 8.13 8.94 0.95
CA TRP A 40 8.22 9.85 -0.19
C TRP A 40 7.14 10.94 -0.17
N LEU A 41 5.89 10.61 0.17
CA LEU A 41 4.81 11.60 0.26
C LEU A 41 4.99 12.63 1.40
N MET A 42 5.72 12.25 2.45
CA MET A 42 6.06 13.14 3.55
C MET A 42 7.33 13.96 3.26
N GLY A 43 8.27 13.41 2.49
CA GLY A 43 9.51 14.06 2.09
C GLY A 43 9.37 15.16 1.03
N ASP A 44 10.46 15.88 0.83
CA ASP A 44 10.53 17.02 -0.09
C ASP A 44 10.43 16.63 -1.57
N ASP A 45 10.79 15.38 -1.89
CA ASP A 45 10.75 14.83 -3.25
C ASP A 45 9.33 14.79 -3.86
N SER A 46 8.29 14.81 -3.03
CA SER A 46 6.89 14.83 -3.47
C SER A 46 6.25 16.22 -3.45
N ARG A 47 7.02 17.30 -3.21
CA ARG A 47 6.48 18.65 -2.96
C ARG A 47 5.51 19.19 -4.01
N ARG A 48 5.65 18.78 -5.26
CA ARG A 48 4.81 19.22 -6.39
C ARG A 48 3.73 18.19 -6.79
N LYS A 49 3.42 17.23 -5.92
CA LYS A 49 2.44 16.17 -6.16
C LYS A 49 1.24 16.34 -5.23
N THR A 50 0.07 16.58 -5.80
CA THR A 50 -1.19 16.79 -5.07
C THR A 50 -2.38 16.35 -5.92
N GLY A 51 -3.48 15.94 -5.28
CA GLY A 51 -4.71 15.49 -5.94
C GLY A 51 -4.58 14.11 -6.59
N MET A 52 -3.61 13.30 -6.16
CA MET A 52 -3.30 12.01 -6.78
C MET A 52 -3.57 10.84 -5.83
N THR A 53 -3.83 9.68 -6.41
CA THR A 53 -3.85 8.38 -5.72
C THR A 53 -2.62 7.60 -6.13
N PHE A 54 -1.87 7.09 -5.15
CA PHE A 54 -0.66 6.30 -5.37
C PHE A 54 -0.86 4.88 -4.86
N ASP A 55 -0.48 3.89 -5.66
CA ASP A 55 -0.43 2.49 -5.24
C ASP A 55 0.93 2.17 -4.62
N ALA A 56 0.94 1.65 -3.39
CA ALA A 56 2.17 1.24 -2.72
C ALA A 56 2.75 -0.07 -3.30
N GLN A 57 1.95 -0.81 -4.05
CA GLN A 57 2.31 -2.08 -4.69
C GLN A 57 1.90 -2.07 -6.18
N PRO A 58 2.58 -1.29 -7.03
CA PRO A 58 2.25 -1.19 -8.45
C PRO A 58 2.38 -2.56 -9.12
N GLY A 59 1.39 -2.93 -9.94
CA GLY A 59 1.36 -4.21 -10.65
C GLY A 59 0.87 -5.42 -9.82
N ARG A 60 0.58 -5.24 -8.53
CA ARG A 60 -0.10 -6.29 -7.75
C ARG A 60 -1.50 -6.52 -8.32
N LYS A 61 -1.81 -7.77 -8.69
CA LYS A 61 -3.15 -8.14 -9.13
C LYS A 61 -4.18 -7.92 -7.99
N PRO A 62 -5.36 -7.34 -8.28
CA PRO A 62 -6.44 -7.25 -7.30
C PRO A 62 -6.89 -8.64 -6.80
N GLY A 63 -7.46 -8.70 -5.59
CA GLY A 63 -7.96 -9.94 -4.98
C GLY A 63 -6.97 -10.65 -4.05
N ILE A 64 -7.23 -11.95 -3.84
CA ILE A 64 -6.40 -12.87 -3.02
C ILE A 64 -5.06 -13.11 -3.71
N ALA A 65 -3.97 -13.09 -2.95
CA ALA A 65 -2.66 -13.50 -3.41
C ALA A 65 -2.65 -15.01 -3.69
N GLN A 66 -2.50 -15.34 -4.97
CA GLN A 66 -2.34 -16.72 -5.45
C GLN A 66 -0.93 -17.24 -5.20
#